data_AF-A0A7U2F9M8-F1
#
_entry.id   AF-A0A7U2F9M8-F1
#
_cell.length_a   1.000
_cell.length_b   1.000
_cell.length_c   1.000
_cell.angle_alpha   90.00
_cell.angle_beta   90.00
_cell.angle_gamma   90.00
#
_symmetry.space_group_name_H-M   'P 1'
#
loop_
_entity.id
_entity.type
_entity.pdbx_description
1 polymer ?
#
loop_
_entity_poly.entity_id
_entity_poly.type
_entity_poly.pdbx_seq_one_letter_code
_entity_poly.pdbx_strand_id
1 'polypeptide(L)'
;MVTALIHRKQPPPTHHSLSQFTLPKIPLQESQQIITRADFIHPFDHIDITHSDANSMVHADSVPMQNAFRDIVSDEGFEEPLRRTPDRLDELEGLARTREVSQCEVLGRIRGDVPIVEYCVKI
;
A
#
# COMPACT_ATOMS: atom_id res chain seq x y z
N MET A 1 -5.09 0.33 -1.40
CA MET A 1 -5.98 0.65 -0.26
C MET A 1 -7.26 -0.19 -0.28
N VAL A 2 -8.10 -0.09 -1.33
CA VAL A 2 -9.37 -0.84 -1.44
C VAL A 2 -9.17 -2.37 -1.34
N THR A 3 -8.17 -2.91 -2.05
CA THR A 3 -7.78 -4.32 -1.93
C THR A 3 -7.42 -4.69 -0.49
N ALA A 4 -6.70 -3.83 0.24
CA ALA A 4 -6.33 -4.08 1.63
C ALA A 4 -7.53 -4.06 2.59
N LEU A 5 -8.52 -3.19 2.36
CA LEU A 5 -9.77 -3.17 3.12
C LEU A 5 -10.54 -4.50 3.00
N ILE A 6 -10.54 -5.13 1.82
CA ILE A 6 -11.25 -6.39 1.59
C ILE A 6 -10.52 -7.58 2.22
N HIS A 7 -9.19 -7.62 2.09
CA HIS A 7 -8.37 -8.75 2.59
C HIS A 7 -8.17 -8.75 4.11
N ARG A 8 -8.49 -7.65 4.80
CA ARG A 8 -8.36 -7.57 6.25
C ARG A 8 -9.46 -8.39 6.93
N LYS A 9 -9.06 -9.49 7.58
CA LYS A 9 -9.96 -10.31 8.41
C LYS A 9 -10.52 -9.44 9.55
N GLN A 10 -11.85 -9.40 9.64
CA GLN A 10 -12.51 -8.78 10.78
C GLN A 10 -12.29 -9.64 12.04
N PRO A 11 -12.08 -9.03 13.21
CA PRO A 11 -12.07 -9.78 14.46
C PRO A 11 -13.42 -10.48 14.66
N PRO A 12 -13.45 -11.70 15.23
CA PRO A 12 -14.69 -12.41 15.48
C PRO A 12 -15.59 -11.59 16.42
N PRO A 13 -16.91 -11.56 16.20
CA PRO A 13 -17.82 -10.76 17.02
C PRO A 13 -17.82 -11.26 18.46
N THR A 14 -17.43 -10.40 19.39
CA THR A 14 -17.49 -10.67 20.83
C THR A 14 -18.93 -10.51 21.31
N HIS A 15 -19.56 -11.63 21.71
CA HIS A 15 -20.85 -11.80 22.39
C HIS A 15 -22.01 -10.84 22.03
N HIS A 16 -23.04 -11.40 21.38
CA HIS A 16 -24.43 -10.91 21.27
C HIS A 16 -24.62 -9.38 21.37
N SER A 17 -23.91 -8.65 20.51
CA SER A 17 -24.16 -7.24 20.23
C SER A 17 -24.35 -7.10 18.72
N LEU A 18 -24.96 -6.01 18.27
CA LEU A 18 -25.30 -5.65 16.87
C LEU A 18 -24.11 -5.64 15.88
N SER A 19 -22.95 -6.16 16.28
CA SER A 19 -21.64 -6.31 15.64
C SER A 19 -21.59 -6.95 14.24
N GLN A 20 -22.69 -7.50 13.74
CA GLN A 20 -22.78 -8.13 12.41
C GLN A 20 -22.62 -7.15 11.23
N PHE A 21 -22.66 -5.84 11.47
CA PHE A 21 -22.55 -4.80 10.41
C PHE A 21 -21.29 -3.93 10.52
N THR A 22 -20.23 -4.41 11.17
CA THR A 22 -18.99 -3.61 11.28
C THR A 22 -18.24 -3.63 9.95
N LEU A 23 -17.90 -2.47 9.40
CA LEU A 23 -17.08 -2.35 8.20
C LEU A 23 -15.60 -2.67 8.50
N PRO A 24 -14.86 -3.25 7.54
CA PRO A 24 -13.42 -3.41 7.71
C PRO A 24 -12.74 -2.05 7.81
N LYS A 25 -11.82 -1.91 8.76
CA LYS A 25 -11.10 -0.66 9.02
C LYS A 25 -9.59 -0.87 8.98
N ILE A 26 -8.86 0.12 8.47
CA ILE A 26 -7.40 0.17 8.44
C ILE A 26 -6.91 1.47 9.13
N PRO A 27 -5.81 1.48 9.89
CA PRO A 27 -5.21 2.71 10.41
C PRO A 27 -4.84 3.67 9.28
N LEU A 28 -4.96 4.98 9.52
CA LEU A 28 -4.64 6.02 8.56
C LEU A 28 -3.19 5.95 8.08
N GLN A 29 -2.24 5.73 9.00
CA GLN A 29 -0.82 5.59 8.66
C GLN A 29 -0.57 4.40 7.72
N GLU A 30 -1.23 3.26 7.97
CA GLU A 30 -1.15 2.07 7.12
C GLU A 30 -1.78 2.36 5.74
N SER A 31 -2.90 3.08 5.73
CA SER A 31 -3.59 3.50 4.50
C SER A 31 -2.69 4.34 3.61
N GLN A 32 -1.97 5.30 4.19
CA GLN A 32 -1.02 6.19 3.50
C GLN A 32 0.18 5.43 2.91
N GLN A 33 0.59 4.33 3.55
CA GLN A 33 1.68 3.48 3.04
C GLN A 33 1.24 2.60 1.86
N ILE A 34 -0.01 2.12 1.88
CA ILE A 34 -0.52 1.18 0.89
C ILE A 34 -1.04 1.89 -0.37
N ILE A 35 -1.54 3.11 -0.24
CA ILE A 35 -2.00 3.89 -1.38
C ILE A 35 -0.81 4.48 -2.15
N THR A 36 -0.82 4.39 -3.47
CA THR A 36 0.26 4.93 -4.33
C THR A 36 0.46 6.44 -4.16
N ARG A 37 -0.59 7.17 -3.75
CA ARG A 37 -0.52 8.60 -3.48
C ARG A 37 -1.33 8.96 -2.23
N ALA A 38 -0.62 9.22 -1.14
CA ALA A 38 -1.19 9.48 0.18
C ALA A 38 -2.09 10.73 0.22
N ASP A 39 -1.78 11.73 -0.61
CA ASP A 39 -2.53 12.99 -0.69
C ASP A 39 -4.01 12.82 -1.10
N PHE A 40 -4.38 11.66 -1.66
CA PHE A 40 -5.76 11.39 -2.08
C PHE A 40 -6.70 10.96 -0.97
N ILE A 41 -6.20 10.64 0.23
CA ILE A 41 -7.07 10.16 1.31
C ILE A 41 -8.09 11.23 1.72
N HIS A 42 -7.68 12.50 1.84
CA HIS A 42 -8.61 13.58 2.18
C HIS A 42 -9.60 13.91 1.04
N PRO A 43 -9.16 14.01 -0.23
CA PRO A 43 -10.10 14.09 -1.36
C PRO A 43 -11.13 12.95 -1.39
N PHE A 44 -10.73 11.71 -1.10
CA PHE A 44 -11.64 10.56 -1.09
C PHE A 44 -12.66 10.59 0.05
N ASP A 45 -12.28 11.19 1.18
CA ASP A 45 -13.20 11.48 2.29
C ASP A 45 -14.18 12.60 1.93
N HIS A 46 -13.74 13.63 1.23
CA HIS A 46 -14.62 14.71 0.78
C HIS A 46 -15.68 14.25 -0.27
N ILE A 47 -15.39 13.21 -1.06
CA ILE A 47 -16.31 12.71 -2.08
C ILE A 47 -17.02 11.41 -1.67
N ASP A 48 -17.07 11.13 -0.37
CA ASP A 48 -17.82 10.01 0.22
C ASP A 48 -17.41 8.62 -0.30
N ILE A 49 -16.13 8.44 -0.67
CA ILE A 49 -15.59 7.13 -1.08
C ILE A 49 -15.05 6.38 0.14
N THR A 50 -14.31 7.07 1.01
CA THR A 50 -13.73 6.49 2.24
C THR A 50 -13.86 7.44 3.40
N HIS A 51 -14.23 6.95 4.57
CA HIS A 51 -14.35 7.77 5.76
C HIS A 51 -13.18 7.57 6.73
N SER A 52 -12.61 8.66 7.24
CA SER A 52 -11.61 8.65 8.32
C SER A 52 -12.25 9.01 9.66
N ASP A 53 -12.26 8.09 10.62
CA ASP A 53 -12.82 8.34 11.95
C ASP A 53 -11.86 9.14 12.87
N ALA A 54 -12.39 9.63 13.99
CA ALA A 54 -11.62 10.35 15.01
C ALA A 54 -10.48 9.51 15.63
N ASN A 55 -10.54 8.18 15.53
CA ASN A 55 -9.50 7.27 15.99
C ASN A 55 -8.46 7.00 14.91
N SER A 56 -8.43 7.80 13.84
CA SER A 56 -7.54 7.64 12.70
C SER A 56 -7.70 6.29 12.00
N MET A 57 -8.92 5.76 11.92
CA MET A 57 -9.24 4.55 11.16
C MET A 57 -10.00 4.89 9.89
N VAL A 58 -9.49 4.42 8.76
CA VAL A 58 -10.06 4.57 7.43
C VAL A 58 -10.90 3.34 7.10
N HIS A 59 -12.09 3.56 6.57
CA HIS A 59 -13.00 2.52 6.08
C HIS A 59 -13.78 3.04 4.87
N ALA A 60 -14.55 2.17 4.21
CA ALA A 60 -15.52 2.62 3.21
C ALA A 60 -16.56 3.54 3.88
N ASP A 61 -17.01 4.57 3.17
CA ASP A 61 -18.01 5.50 3.68
C ASP A 61 -19.33 4.81 4.08
N SER A 62 -19.71 3.77 3.32
CA SER A 62 -20.96 3.04 3.54
C SER A 62 -20.86 1.55 3.20
N VAL A 63 -21.85 0.77 3.65
CA VAL A 63 -21.97 -0.66 3.31
C VAL A 63 -22.12 -0.90 1.81
N PRO A 64 -22.94 -0.14 1.06
CA PRO A 64 -22.98 -0.24 -0.40
C PRO A 64 -21.63 0.03 -1.06
N MET A 65 -20.88 1.03 -0.60
CA MET A 65 -19.54 1.31 -1.11
C MET A 65 -18.56 0.17 -0.84
N GLN A 66 -18.63 -0.43 0.35
CA GLN A 66 -17.82 -1.61 0.67
C GLN A 66 -18.16 -2.82 -0.20
N ASN A 67 -19.43 -2.98 -0.59
CA ASN A 67 -19.84 -4.04 -1.52
C ASN A 67 -19.38 -3.74 -2.94
N ALA A 68 -19.54 -2.49 -3.41
CA ALA A 68 -19.02 -2.07 -4.71
C ALA A 68 -17.50 -2.31 -4.81
N PHE A 69 -16.75 -2.04 -3.76
CA PHE A 69 -15.32 -2.38 -3.68
C PHE A 69 -15.07 -3.89 -3.82
N ARG A 70 -15.88 -4.73 -3.16
CA ARG A 70 -15.77 -6.19 -3.29
C ARG A 70 -16.05 -6.63 -4.71
N ASP A 71 -17.08 -6.10 -5.33
CA ASP A 71 -17.47 -6.44 -6.70
C ASP A 71 -16.35 -6.07 -7.68
N ILE A 72 -15.81 -4.85 -7.59
CA ILE A 72 -14.73 -4.38 -8.45
C ILE A 72 -13.44 -5.19 -8.27
N VAL A 73 -13.05 -5.49 -7.03
CA VAL A 73 -11.81 -6.24 -6.76
C VAL A 73 -11.96 -7.72 -7.12
N SER A 74 -13.19 -8.24 -7.15
CA SER A 74 -13.48 -9.62 -7.56
C SER A 74 -13.65 -9.76 -9.07
N ASP A 75 -13.65 -8.66 -9.83
CA ASP A 75 -13.80 -8.68 -11.28
C ASP A 75 -12.56 -9.29 -11.96
N GLU A 76 -12.80 -10.18 -12.91
CA GLU A 76 -11.76 -10.91 -13.62
C GLU A 76 -11.01 -9.95 -14.56
N GLY A 77 -9.78 -9.59 -14.17
CA GLY A 77 -8.96 -8.65 -14.93
C GLY A 77 -8.83 -7.26 -14.30
N PHE A 78 -9.32 -7.04 -13.08
CA PHE A 78 -9.05 -5.80 -12.33
C PHE A 78 -7.57 -5.63 -11.96
N GLU A 79 -6.88 -6.71 -11.60
CA GLU A 79 -5.49 -6.66 -11.13
C GLU A 79 -4.49 -6.30 -12.24
N GLU A 80 -4.73 -6.73 -13.47
CA GLU A 80 -3.84 -6.51 -14.62
C GLU A 80 -3.60 -5.01 -14.93
N PRO A 81 -4.62 -4.17 -15.17
CA PRO A 81 -4.43 -2.74 -15.39
C PRO A 81 -3.90 -2.03 -14.13
N LEU A 82 -4.22 -2.53 -12.94
CA LEU A 82 -3.71 -2.00 -11.67
C LEU A 82 -2.19 -2.19 -11.54
N ARG A 83 -1.66 -3.35 -11.95
CA ARG A 83 -0.23 -3.68 -11.92
C ARG A 83 0.57 -3.05 -13.06
N ARG A 84 -0.02 -2.96 -14.24
CA ARG A 84 0.62 -2.41 -15.45
C ARG A 84 1.23 -1.01 -15.26
N THR A 85 0.61 -0.16 -14.44
CA THR A 85 1.07 1.23 -14.28
C THR A 85 2.34 1.33 -13.42
N PRO A 86 2.38 0.77 -12.18
CA PRO A 86 3.63 0.64 -11.42
C PRO A 86 4.73 -0.09 -12.19
N ASP A 87 4.42 -1.24 -12.79
CA ASP A 87 5.45 -2.07 -13.47
C ASP A 87 6.10 -1.31 -14.64
N ARG A 88 5.31 -0.50 -15.36
CA ARG A 88 5.81 0.36 -16.43
C ARG A 88 6.64 1.53 -15.90
N LEU A 89 6.28 2.10 -14.75
CA LEU A 89 7.09 3.14 -14.11
C LEU A 89 8.44 2.55 -13.68
N ASP A 90 8.44 1.36 -13.08
CA ASP A 90 9.66 0.66 -12.67
C ASP A 90 10.56 0.33 -13.87
N GLU A 91 9.98 -0.11 -15.00
CA GLU A 91 10.73 -0.34 -16.25
C GLU A 91 11.37 0.96 -16.76
N LEU A 92 10.60 2.06 -16.80
CA LEU A 92 11.10 3.37 -17.26
C LEU A 92 12.15 3.95 -16.32
N GLU A 93 11.97 3.85 -15.00
CA GLU A 93 12.96 4.26 -14.02
C GLU A 93 14.23 3.42 -14.11
N GLY A 94 14.12 2.12 -14.39
CA GLY A 94 15.24 1.23 -14.65
C GLY A 94 16.03 1.66 -15.89
N LEU A 95 15.34 1.95 -17.01
CA LEU A 95 15.97 2.43 -18.24
C LEU A 95 16.59 3.83 -18.09
N ALA A 96 15.95 4.71 -17.32
CA ALA A 96 16.44 6.07 -17.07
C ALA A 96 17.62 6.10 -16.08
N ARG A 97 17.74 5.12 -15.17
CA ARG A 97 18.93 4.96 -14.32
C ARG A 97 20.06 4.31 -15.10
N THR A 98 20.89 5.12 -15.74
CA THR A 98 22.16 4.68 -16.33
C THR A 98 23.28 4.47 -15.29
N ARG A 99 23.02 4.71 -14.00
CA ARG A 99 23.92 4.41 -12.88
C ARG A 99 23.14 3.67 -11.80
N GLU A 100 23.20 2.34 -11.84
CA GLU A 100 22.73 1.52 -10.73
C GLU A 100 23.79 1.51 -9.63
N VAL A 101 23.42 1.92 -8.41
CA VAL A 101 24.29 1.78 -7.23
C VAL A 101 24.17 0.33 -6.76
N SER A 102 25.08 -0.51 -7.22
CA SER A 102 25.21 -1.88 -6.72
C SER A 102 26.01 -1.88 -5.42
N GLN A 103 25.60 -2.68 -4.43
CA GLN A 103 26.43 -2.92 -3.25
C GLN A 103 27.61 -3.81 -3.67
N CYS A 104 28.83 -3.27 -3.69
CA CYS A 104 30.03 -4.09 -3.88
C CYS A 104 30.26 -4.98 -2.66
N GLU A 105 30.70 -6.21 -2.92
CA GLU A 105 31.05 -7.18 -1.89
C GLU A 105 32.04 -6.56 -0.90
N VAL A 106 31.76 -6.64 0.40
CA VAL A 106 32.62 -6.10 1.44
C VAL A 106 33.92 -6.91 1.43
N LEU A 107 34.99 -6.34 0.86
CA LEU A 107 36.34 -6.88 1.04
C LEU A 107 36.60 -6.96 2.56
N GLY A 108 36.94 -8.16 3.02
CA GLY A 108 36.79 -8.59 4.42
C GLY A 108 37.22 -7.59 5.50
N ARG A 109 36.47 -7.58 6.61
CA ARG A 109 36.79 -6.76 7.79
C ARG A 109 38.10 -7.22 8.42
N ILE A 110 39.14 -6.41 8.36
CA ILE A 110 40.27 -6.50 9.29
C ILE A 110 39.98 -5.56 10.48
N ARG A 111 40.18 -6.10 11.68
CA ARG A 111 39.82 -5.51 12.98
C ARG A 111 40.48 -4.14 13.18
N GLY A 112 39.72 -3.06 12.99
CA GLY A 112 40.11 -1.71 13.46
C GLY A 112 39.80 -0.55 12.52
N ASP A 113 39.66 -0.79 11.22
CA ASP A 113 39.47 0.29 10.24
C ASP A 113 38.02 0.32 9.70
N VAL A 114 37.45 1.52 9.60
CA VAL A 114 36.15 1.74 8.97
C VAL A 114 36.32 1.44 7.48
N PRO A 115 35.56 0.48 6.90
CA PRO A 115 35.69 0.18 5.48
C PRO A 115 35.25 1.39 4.67
N ILE A 116 36.12 1.88 3.79
CA ILE A 116 35.78 2.88 2.78
C ILE A 116 34.86 2.15 1.80
N VAL A 117 33.56 2.42 1.89
CA VAL A 117 32.59 1.87 0.94
C VAL A 117 32.74 2.66 -0.36
N GLU A 118 33.56 2.14 -1.27
CA GLU A 118 33.58 2.63 -2.65
C GLU A 118 32.30 2.12 -3.33
N TYR A 119 31.36 3.03 -3.57
CA TYR A 119 30.19 2.75 -4.39
C TYR A 119 30.65 2.58 -5.83
N CYS A 120 30.75 1.34 -6.31
CA CYS A 120 31.06 1.08 -7.70
C CYS A 120 29.78 1.25 -8.53
N VAL A 121 29.87 2.09 -9.55
CA VAL A 121 28.79 2.29 -10.51
C VAL A 121 29.01 1.29 -11.63
N LYS A 122 28.07 0.35 -11.79
CA LYS A 122 28.00 -0.44 -13.01
C LYS A 122 27.45 0.45 -14.11
N ILE A 123 28.24 0.58 -15.18
CA ILE A 123 27.88 1.21 -16.44
C ILE A 123 27.37 0.11 -17.37
#